data_AF-A0A4Q6FYB1-F1
#
_entry.id   AF-A0A4Q6FYB1-F1
#
_cell.length_a   1.000
_cell.length_b   1.000
_cell.length_c   1.000
_cell.angle_alpha   90.00
_cell.angle_beta   90.00
_cell.angle_gamma   90.00
#
_symmetry.space_group_name_H-M   'P 1'
#
loop_
_entity.id
_entity.type
_entity.pdbx_description
1 polymer ?
#
loop_
_entity_poly.entity_id
_entity_poly.type
_entity_poly.pdbx_seq_one_letter_code
_entity_poly.pdbx_strand_id
1 'polypeptide(L)'
;MKLKLKLLLAASLLAAPGCQCQRNGSVAQAFPARDNPVLFATEQVEMNDVQDFFRRVFGEPVYVAKFSEVTKYSSGSVDDVRTPYYDTWYPEAQRGTNQSDTLTKYDQAFFSGESKAAGWEAANHSRKTPAWYGHCNGTSVAGARYQSPKSSVRRPKGCAAGAAGCVEFTPTDIRALLSEMSMNAKAKFISGRRCNLTAAQVKGRPLLRSNPEVQDACDDVNPGTFHLALVNFLGRMKQPVIFDENMNDEVWNYTVYKYRSTFSAPLDEGQAIAALQLGTALDSWVFNKKARSWYKVTTTVSYRSSSNEINQYSGWTNVNPQEITYDYVIEVDENGDVIGGEWVGASRYNHPDFLWMPFEPSAPTGDSSRGNPHLSNTEVTSLWAESMGFDTENPFRDKPKNPFDIRFYPPGDLNWGTVPGYYRVLLDGRTTGSLFLGKKSHFRIDVAEILRDSNVEIFLNGKAIDTVTPSAGQADILFDSPPGLNILTLKWASARVSDSELDWEFRYIAM
;
A
#
# COMPACT_ATOMS: atom_id res chain seq x y z
N MET A 1 -35.42 5.06 60.48
CA MET A 1 -34.75 3.94 61.16
C MET A 1 -35.05 2.64 60.42
N LYS A 2 -34.08 2.12 59.66
CA LYS A 2 -33.68 0.69 59.55
C LYS A 2 -32.87 0.44 58.27
N LEU A 3 -31.58 0.19 58.50
CA LEU A 3 -30.60 -0.45 57.60
C LEU A 3 -31.02 -1.88 57.22
N LYS A 4 -30.60 -2.33 56.02
CA LYS A 4 -30.18 -3.70 55.69
C LYS A 4 -29.10 -3.60 54.62
N LEU A 5 -27.81 -3.63 54.95
CA LEU A 5 -26.91 -4.78 55.18
C LEU A 5 -26.81 -5.76 54.00
N LYS A 6 -25.70 -5.64 53.25
CA LYS A 6 -25.11 -6.62 52.32
C LYS A 6 -24.34 -7.69 53.12
N LEU A 7 -24.43 -8.95 52.70
CA LEU A 7 -23.26 -9.84 52.62
C LEU A 7 -23.50 -11.00 51.65
N LEU A 8 -22.38 -11.46 51.09
CA LEU A 8 -22.14 -12.32 49.95
C LEU A 8 -22.60 -13.77 50.13
N LEU A 9 -22.91 -14.42 49.00
CA LEU A 9 -22.53 -15.82 48.76
C LEU A 9 -21.81 -15.90 47.41
N ALA A 10 -20.62 -16.51 47.43
CA ALA A 10 -19.79 -16.78 46.26
C ALA A 10 -20.29 -18.02 45.52
N ALA A 11 -20.30 -17.96 44.18
CA ALA A 11 -20.31 -19.12 43.31
C ALA A 11 -19.26 -18.90 42.22
N SER A 12 -18.21 -19.71 42.27
CA SER A 12 -17.17 -19.85 41.27
C SER A 12 -17.77 -20.41 39.97
N LEU A 13 -17.70 -19.65 38.88
CA LEU A 13 -17.67 -20.19 37.52
C LEU A 13 -16.44 -19.65 36.81
N LEU A 14 -15.47 -20.53 36.61
CA LEU A 14 -14.45 -20.41 35.57
C LEU A 14 -15.17 -20.48 34.23
N ALA A 15 -15.43 -19.31 33.63
CA ALA A 15 -15.75 -19.21 32.22
C ALA A 15 -14.46 -18.87 31.47
N ALA A 16 -13.95 -19.85 30.72
CA ALA A 16 -12.94 -19.61 29.70
C ALA A 16 -13.50 -18.57 28.71
N PRO A 17 -12.74 -17.53 28.33
CA PRO A 17 -13.15 -16.70 27.22
C PRO A 17 -13.03 -17.55 25.95
N GLY A 18 -14.19 -17.85 25.35
CA GLY A 18 -14.26 -18.55 24.08
C GLY A 18 -13.45 -17.81 23.01
N CYS A 19 -12.54 -18.54 22.37
CA CYS A 19 -11.95 -18.17 21.09
C CYS A 19 -13.08 -17.99 20.07
N GLN A 20 -13.44 -16.74 19.78
CA GLN A 20 -14.14 -16.40 18.56
C GLN A 20 -13.16 -16.53 17.40
N CYS A 21 -13.11 -17.72 16.79
CA CYS A 21 -12.48 -17.97 15.50
C CYS A 21 -13.32 -17.35 14.37
N GLN A 22 -13.44 -16.02 14.37
CA GLN A 22 -13.90 -15.20 13.26
C GLN A 22 -13.40 -13.78 13.54
N ARG A 23 -12.28 -13.38 12.93
CA ARG A 23 -12.00 -11.97 12.76
C ARG A 23 -11.51 -11.79 11.33
N ASN A 24 -12.45 -11.28 10.53
CA ASN A 24 -12.34 -10.48 9.30
C ASN A 24 -10.97 -10.45 8.61
N GLY A 25 -10.99 -10.68 7.29
CA GLY A 25 -9.84 -10.85 6.40
C GLY A 25 -8.63 -9.95 6.67
N SER A 26 -7.46 -10.46 6.28
CA SER A 26 -6.16 -9.78 6.36
C SER A 26 -6.29 -8.28 6.08
N VAL A 27 -5.90 -7.47 7.06
CA VAL A 27 -6.17 -6.04 7.07
C VAL A 27 -4.89 -5.29 6.68
N ALA A 28 -4.51 -5.39 5.41
CA ALA A 28 -4.30 -4.15 4.67
C ALA A 28 -5.72 -3.71 4.31
N GLN A 29 -6.42 -2.95 5.18
CA GLN A 29 -7.88 -2.75 5.15
C GLN A 29 -8.48 -2.76 3.74
N ALA A 30 -8.87 -3.93 3.24
CA ALA A 30 -9.96 -3.95 2.29
C ALA A 30 -11.10 -3.32 3.06
N PHE A 31 -11.61 -2.20 2.55
CA PHE A 31 -12.77 -1.57 3.17
C PHE A 31 -13.81 -2.68 3.40
N PRO A 32 -14.49 -2.70 4.56
CA PRO A 32 -15.52 -3.70 4.81
C PRO A 32 -16.46 -3.75 3.60
N ALA A 33 -16.93 -4.96 3.26
CA ALA A 33 -17.99 -5.13 2.27
C ALA A 33 -19.06 -4.07 2.53
N ARG A 34 -19.44 -3.31 1.51
CA ARG A 34 -20.30 -2.14 1.75
C ARG A 34 -21.65 -2.61 2.30
N ASP A 35 -22.08 -2.00 3.40
CA ASP A 35 -23.40 -2.28 3.97
C ASP A 35 -24.55 -1.71 3.11
N ASN A 36 -24.27 -0.77 2.18
CA ASN A 36 -25.27 -0.09 1.36
C ASN A 36 -24.96 -0.16 -0.15
N PRO A 37 -25.98 -0.38 -1.01
CA PRO A 37 -25.86 -0.42 -2.47
C PRO A 37 -25.34 0.91 -3.03
N VAL A 38 -24.44 0.84 -4.00
CA VAL A 38 -23.75 2.01 -4.55
C VAL A 38 -24.29 2.41 -5.91
N LEU A 39 -24.81 3.63 -5.99
CA LEU A 39 -25.17 4.30 -7.24
C LEU A 39 -23.91 4.72 -8.00
N PHE A 40 -24.00 4.79 -9.33
CA PHE A 40 -23.02 5.42 -10.24
C PHE A 40 -22.34 6.69 -9.68
N ALA A 41 -23.09 7.53 -8.95
CA ALA A 41 -22.56 8.75 -8.33
C ALA A 41 -21.37 8.51 -7.37
N THR A 42 -21.27 7.35 -6.73
CA THR A 42 -20.18 7.05 -5.79
C THR A 42 -18.95 6.50 -6.51
N GLU A 43 -19.12 5.79 -7.62
CA GLU A 43 -17.98 5.32 -8.43
C GLU A 43 -17.19 6.50 -8.99
N GLN A 44 -17.88 7.54 -9.47
CA GLN A 44 -17.22 8.76 -9.90
C GLN A 44 -16.46 9.43 -8.74
N VAL A 45 -16.95 9.34 -7.51
CA VAL A 45 -16.25 9.84 -6.32
C VAL A 45 -14.98 9.03 -6.05
N GLU A 46 -15.03 7.71 -6.20
CA GLU A 46 -13.88 6.83 -6.03
C GLU A 46 -12.83 7.04 -7.13
N MET A 47 -13.25 7.15 -8.40
CA MET A 47 -12.36 7.52 -9.51
C MET A 47 -11.68 8.87 -9.27
N ASN A 48 -12.43 9.87 -8.81
CA ASN A 48 -11.88 11.19 -8.51
C ASN A 48 -10.90 11.15 -7.32
N ASP A 49 -11.21 10.39 -6.26
CA ASP A 49 -10.33 10.20 -5.10
C ASP A 49 -9.03 9.47 -5.49
N VAL A 50 -9.10 8.47 -6.38
CA VAL A 50 -7.93 7.80 -6.93
C VAL A 50 -7.10 8.73 -7.80
N GLN A 51 -7.74 9.53 -8.64
CA GLN A 51 -7.08 10.55 -9.45
C GLN A 51 -6.37 11.58 -8.55
N ASP A 52 -7.07 12.16 -7.57
CA ASP A 52 -6.49 13.12 -6.63
C ASP A 52 -5.36 12.52 -5.80
N PHE A 53 -5.53 11.27 -5.36
CA PHE A 53 -4.47 10.52 -4.71
C PHE A 53 -3.25 10.38 -5.63
N PHE A 54 -3.43 9.92 -6.87
CA PHE A 54 -2.36 9.76 -7.84
C PHE A 54 -1.61 11.09 -8.03
N ARG A 55 -2.34 12.19 -8.20
CA ARG A 55 -1.77 13.55 -8.36
C ARG A 55 -0.93 13.98 -7.18
N ARG A 56 -1.37 13.70 -5.96
CA ARG A 56 -0.61 14.01 -4.74
C ARG A 56 0.65 13.16 -4.61
N VAL A 57 0.62 11.93 -5.11
CA VAL A 57 1.74 10.97 -5.00
C VAL A 57 2.80 11.17 -6.08
N PHE A 58 2.37 11.41 -7.32
CA PHE A 58 3.23 11.43 -8.50
C PHE A 58 3.33 12.81 -9.18
N GLY A 59 2.52 13.77 -8.75
CA GLY A 59 2.45 15.13 -9.30
C GLY A 59 1.46 15.29 -10.47
N GLU A 60 0.97 16.52 -10.65
CA GLU A 60 0.31 16.96 -11.90
C GLU A 60 1.36 17.29 -12.97
N PRO A 61 1.07 17.18 -14.29
CA PRO A 61 -0.19 16.80 -14.95
C PRO A 61 -0.23 15.30 -15.34
N VAL A 62 0.29 14.43 -14.47
CA VAL A 62 0.65 13.06 -14.87
C VAL A 62 -0.53 12.08 -14.77
N TYR A 63 -1.78 12.47 -14.56
CA TYR A 63 -2.91 11.52 -14.63
C TYR A 63 -3.64 11.62 -15.98
N VAL A 64 -3.89 10.50 -16.66
CA VAL A 64 -4.67 10.46 -17.91
C VAL A 64 -5.99 9.73 -17.70
N ALA A 65 -7.07 10.40 -18.06
CA ALA A 65 -8.43 9.84 -18.12
C ALA A 65 -9.00 9.85 -19.55
N LYS A 66 -8.54 10.75 -20.42
CA LYS A 66 -8.96 10.82 -21.82
C LYS A 66 -8.66 9.53 -22.55
N PHE A 67 -9.68 8.92 -23.17
CA PHE A 67 -9.53 7.64 -23.88
C PHE A 67 -8.47 7.71 -25.00
N SER A 68 -8.36 8.85 -25.69
CA SER A 68 -7.33 9.10 -26.70
C SER A 68 -5.90 9.10 -26.16
N GLU A 69 -5.71 9.38 -24.87
CA GLU A 69 -4.41 9.31 -24.20
C GLU A 69 -4.17 7.93 -23.58
N VAL A 70 -5.21 7.35 -22.96
CA VAL A 70 -5.20 5.99 -22.39
C VAL A 70 -4.76 4.96 -23.42
N THR A 71 -5.28 5.03 -24.65
CA THR A 71 -4.96 4.09 -25.73
C THR A 71 -3.49 4.14 -26.19
N LYS A 72 -2.77 5.25 -25.94
CA LYS A 72 -1.32 5.34 -26.22
C LYS A 72 -0.50 4.43 -25.30
N TYR A 73 -1.07 4.05 -24.16
CA TYR A 73 -0.50 3.12 -23.18
C TYR A 73 -1.21 1.77 -23.25
N SER A 74 -1.35 1.23 -24.47
CA SER A 74 -1.94 -0.10 -24.71
C SER A 74 -1.13 -1.24 -24.10
N SER A 75 0.10 -0.99 -23.63
CA SER A 75 0.84 -1.93 -22.79
C SER A 75 1.77 -1.18 -21.85
N GLY A 76 2.15 -1.86 -20.78
CA GLY A 76 3.07 -1.32 -19.79
C GLY A 76 3.68 -2.41 -18.93
N SER A 77 4.89 -2.17 -18.44
CA SER A 77 5.54 -2.98 -17.42
C SER A 77 6.29 -2.06 -16.47
N VAL A 78 6.55 -2.57 -15.27
CA VAL A 78 7.59 -2.02 -14.39
C VAL A 78 8.98 -2.19 -15.02
N ASP A 79 9.96 -1.46 -14.51
CA ASP A 79 11.37 -1.67 -14.88
C ASP A 79 11.88 -3.02 -14.37
N ASP A 80 12.89 -3.61 -15.01
CA ASP A 80 13.42 -4.93 -14.66
C ASP A 80 13.77 -5.06 -13.18
N VAL A 81 14.38 -4.02 -12.62
CA VAL A 81 14.75 -3.97 -11.20
C VAL A 81 13.53 -4.10 -10.29
N ARG A 82 12.36 -3.62 -10.73
CA ARG A 82 11.07 -3.64 -10.02
C ARG A 82 10.24 -4.89 -10.30
N THR A 83 10.75 -5.85 -11.06
CA THR A 83 10.07 -7.11 -11.29
C THR A 83 9.98 -7.88 -9.96
N PRO A 84 8.77 -8.21 -9.48
CA PRO A 84 8.60 -8.95 -8.23
C PRO A 84 9.23 -10.35 -8.36
N TYR A 85 9.96 -10.74 -7.32
CA TYR A 85 10.52 -12.08 -7.22
C TYR A 85 9.45 -13.10 -6.88
N TYR A 86 9.64 -14.34 -7.35
CA TYR A 86 8.82 -15.48 -6.99
C TYR A 86 9.14 -15.95 -5.57
N ASP A 87 8.14 -16.24 -4.76
CA ASP A 87 8.34 -16.86 -3.44
C ASP A 87 7.11 -17.60 -2.96
N THR A 88 7.15 -18.09 -1.72
CA THR A 88 6.02 -18.74 -1.06
C THR A 88 5.04 -17.71 -0.47
N TRP A 89 3.76 -18.08 -0.40
CA TRP A 89 2.80 -17.32 0.43
C TRP A 89 2.92 -17.65 1.92
N TYR A 90 3.89 -18.49 2.31
CA TYR A 90 4.13 -18.93 3.68
C TYR A 90 2.84 -19.45 4.34
N PRO A 91 2.33 -20.62 3.90
CA PRO A 91 1.10 -21.17 4.45
C PRO A 91 1.22 -21.38 5.97
N GLU A 92 0.19 -20.98 6.71
CA GLU A 92 0.14 -21.19 8.17
C GLU A 92 0.27 -22.67 8.54
N ALA A 93 -0.30 -23.54 7.71
CA ALA A 93 -0.21 -24.98 7.88
C ALA A 93 1.24 -25.50 7.85
N GLN A 94 2.18 -24.72 7.28
CA GLN A 94 3.60 -25.05 7.13
C GLN A 94 4.50 -24.17 8.01
N ARG A 95 3.98 -23.72 9.17
CA ARG A 95 4.69 -22.84 10.14
C ARG A 95 4.87 -21.41 9.64
N GLY A 96 4.09 -20.98 8.65
CA GLY A 96 4.10 -19.62 8.12
C GLY A 96 5.49 -19.14 7.74
N THR A 97 5.86 -17.92 8.14
CA THR A 97 7.20 -17.36 7.82
C THR A 97 8.33 -18.02 8.61
N ASN A 98 8.02 -18.92 9.55
CA ASN A 98 8.98 -19.74 10.27
C ASN A 98 9.25 -21.12 9.63
N GLN A 99 8.84 -21.35 8.37
CA GLN A 99 9.06 -22.61 7.64
C GLN A 99 10.53 -23.07 7.62
N SER A 100 11.48 -22.13 7.51
CA SER A 100 12.93 -22.36 7.50
C SER A 100 13.64 -21.94 8.80
N ASP A 101 12.92 -21.98 9.93
CA ASP A 101 13.39 -21.52 11.26
C ASP A 101 13.83 -20.03 11.27
N THR A 102 13.33 -19.24 10.33
CA THR A 102 13.70 -17.84 10.14
C THR A 102 13.34 -16.98 11.35
N LEU A 103 12.16 -17.16 11.94
CA LEU A 103 11.78 -16.43 13.15
C LEU A 103 12.54 -16.94 14.38
N THR A 104 12.91 -18.22 14.41
CA THR A 104 13.80 -18.77 15.44
C THR A 104 15.18 -18.11 15.38
N LYS A 105 15.73 -17.90 14.18
CA LYS A 105 16.98 -17.13 13.98
C LYS A 105 16.81 -15.67 14.41
N TYR A 106 15.66 -15.06 14.10
CA TYR A 106 15.35 -13.71 14.56
C TYR A 106 15.37 -13.61 16.10
N ASP A 107 14.74 -14.57 16.77
CA ASP A 107 14.75 -14.66 18.24
C ASP A 107 16.16 -14.86 18.81
N GLN A 108 17.00 -15.69 18.17
CA GLN A 108 18.41 -15.85 18.56
C GLN A 108 19.20 -14.55 18.43
N ALA A 109 18.99 -13.79 17.35
CA ALA A 109 19.74 -12.58 17.05
C ALA A 109 19.32 -11.38 17.92
N PHE A 110 18.02 -11.23 18.19
CA PHE A 110 17.46 -10.00 18.76
C PHE A 110 16.82 -10.19 20.14
N PHE A 111 16.57 -11.44 20.56
CA PHE A 111 15.95 -11.76 21.85
C PHE A 111 16.72 -12.81 22.64
N SER A 112 18.01 -13.01 22.35
CA SER A 112 18.88 -13.99 23.03
C SER A 112 18.30 -15.41 23.04
N GLY A 113 17.53 -15.77 22.00
CA GLY A 113 16.89 -17.07 21.84
C GLY A 113 15.56 -17.23 22.58
N GLU A 114 15.06 -16.19 23.25
CA GLU A 114 13.70 -16.19 23.81
C GLU A 114 12.68 -16.26 22.66
N SER A 115 11.79 -17.26 22.68
CA SER A 115 10.82 -17.54 21.61
C SER A 115 9.69 -16.51 21.58
N LYS A 116 9.99 -15.29 21.10
CA LYS A 116 9.02 -14.19 20.96
C LYS A 116 8.40 -14.21 19.58
N ALA A 117 9.19 -13.99 18.54
CA ALA A 117 8.70 -13.97 17.17
C ALA A 117 8.22 -15.35 16.74
N ALA A 118 9.03 -16.40 16.91
CA ALA A 118 8.64 -17.76 16.54
C ALA A 118 7.46 -18.27 17.37
N GLY A 119 7.43 -17.94 18.67
CA GLY A 119 6.35 -18.30 19.58
C GLY A 119 5.02 -17.63 19.21
N TRP A 120 5.05 -16.33 18.88
CA TRP A 120 3.85 -15.61 18.44
C TRP A 120 3.31 -16.17 17.12
N GLU A 121 4.18 -16.46 16.16
CA GLU A 121 3.79 -17.05 14.87
C GLU A 121 3.12 -18.41 15.05
N ALA A 122 3.70 -19.28 15.87
CA ALA A 122 3.11 -20.59 16.18
C ALA A 122 1.73 -20.47 16.87
N ALA A 123 1.52 -19.44 17.70
CA ALA A 123 0.27 -19.21 18.41
C ALA A 123 -0.83 -18.60 17.54
N ASN A 124 -0.48 -17.80 16.52
CA ASN A 124 -1.44 -16.99 15.77
C ASN A 124 -1.60 -17.41 14.29
N HIS A 125 -0.58 -18.04 13.69
CA HIS A 125 -0.50 -18.37 12.27
C HIS A 125 -0.14 -19.86 12.04
N SER A 126 -0.87 -20.76 12.70
CA SER A 126 -0.66 -22.22 12.59
C SER A 126 -1.87 -22.99 12.08
N ARG A 127 -2.86 -22.30 11.50
CA ARG A 127 -4.12 -22.90 11.05
C ARG A 127 -3.88 -23.90 9.92
N LYS A 128 -4.58 -25.04 9.98
CA LYS A 128 -4.53 -26.10 8.96
C LYS A 128 -5.61 -25.95 7.89
N THR A 129 -6.71 -25.29 8.24
CA THR A 129 -7.86 -25.09 7.36
C THR A 129 -8.42 -23.68 7.48
N PRO A 130 -8.93 -23.12 6.36
CA PRO A 130 -8.69 -23.57 4.99
C PRO A 130 -7.20 -23.51 4.61
N ALA A 131 -6.79 -24.35 3.65
CA ALA A 131 -5.37 -24.56 3.33
C ALA A 131 -4.69 -23.34 2.67
N TRP A 132 -5.47 -22.36 2.22
CA TRP A 132 -4.99 -21.14 1.59
C TRP A 132 -4.53 -20.06 2.59
N TYR A 133 -4.76 -20.25 3.90
CA TYR A 133 -4.28 -19.30 4.91
C TYR A 133 -2.74 -19.19 4.91
N GLY A 134 -2.27 -17.95 4.93
CA GLY A 134 -0.86 -17.59 4.96
C GLY A 134 -0.66 -16.10 4.79
N HIS A 135 0.53 -15.75 4.34
CA HIS A 135 1.08 -14.40 4.28
C HIS A 135 1.10 -13.82 2.86
N CYS A 136 0.14 -14.21 1.99
CA CYS A 136 0.13 -13.81 0.57
C CYS A 136 0.15 -12.28 0.38
N ASN A 137 -0.55 -11.52 1.25
CA ASN A 137 -0.52 -10.06 1.25
C ASN A 137 0.88 -9.53 1.62
N GLY A 138 1.51 -10.10 2.65
CA GLY A 138 2.87 -9.76 3.05
C GLY A 138 3.90 -10.05 1.97
N THR A 139 3.85 -11.24 1.36
CA THR A 139 4.71 -11.63 0.23
C THR A 139 4.53 -10.70 -0.97
N SER A 140 3.30 -10.33 -1.30
CA SER A 140 3.02 -9.40 -2.41
C SER A 140 3.55 -8.00 -2.15
N VAL A 141 3.37 -7.47 -0.93
CA VAL A 141 3.98 -6.20 -0.55
C VAL A 141 5.51 -6.29 -0.63
N ALA A 142 6.09 -7.39 -0.14
CA ALA A 142 7.53 -7.60 -0.18
C ALA A 142 8.05 -7.59 -1.63
N GLY A 143 7.42 -8.35 -2.53
CA GLY A 143 7.76 -8.39 -3.95
C GLY A 143 7.54 -7.06 -4.69
N ALA A 144 6.56 -6.25 -4.29
CA ALA A 144 6.29 -4.94 -4.87
C ALA A 144 7.25 -3.83 -4.40
N ARG A 145 7.86 -4.01 -3.22
CA ARG A 145 8.59 -2.95 -2.49
C ARG A 145 10.10 -3.21 -2.36
N TYR A 146 10.51 -4.47 -2.37
CA TYR A 146 11.89 -4.88 -2.09
C TYR A 146 12.45 -5.71 -3.22
N GLN A 147 13.73 -5.49 -3.51
CA GLN A 147 14.50 -6.37 -4.39
C GLN A 147 14.75 -7.70 -3.68
N SER A 148 14.84 -8.79 -4.46
CA SER A 148 15.25 -10.08 -3.92
C SER A 148 16.63 -9.96 -3.27
N PRO A 149 16.77 -10.28 -1.97
CA PRO A 149 18.05 -10.23 -1.26
C PRO A 149 19.14 -11.05 -1.96
N LYS A 150 20.39 -10.56 -1.98
CA LYS A 150 21.49 -11.15 -2.78
C LYS A 150 22.49 -11.95 -1.98
N SER A 151 22.81 -11.53 -0.76
CA SER A 151 23.84 -12.16 0.08
C SER A 151 23.33 -12.46 1.49
N SER A 152 23.95 -13.44 2.15
CA SER A 152 23.71 -13.67 3.57
C SER A 152 24.32 -12.56 4.41
N VAL A 153 23.66 -12.19 5.50
CA VAL A 153 24.12 -11.18 6.47
C VAL A 153 24.11 -11.76 7.87
N ARG A 154 24.85 -11.14 8.81
CA ARG A 154 25.01 -11.69 10.16
C ARG A 154 24.63 -10.70 11.26
N ARG A 155 24.12 -11.24 12.36
CA ARG A 155 23.84 -10.49 13.59
C ARG A 155 24.46 -11.20 14.81
N PRO A 156 25.07 -10.47 15.75
CA PRO A 156 25.37 -9.03 15.73
C PRO A 156 26.26 -8.61 14.55
N LYS A 157 26.14 -7.36 14.08
CA LYS A 157 26.86 -6.89 12.89
C LYS A 157 28.38 -7.06 13.09
N GLY A 158 29.05 -7.62 12.08
CA GLY A 158 30.50 -7.88 12.12
C GLY A 158 30.92 -9.17 12.82
N CYS A 159 29.99 -9.99 13.33
CA CYS A 159 30.35 -11.29 13.91
C CYS A 159 30.88 -12.27 12.85
N ALA A 160 31.81 -13.13 13.26
CA ALA A 160 32.43 -14.13 12.40
C ALA A 160 31.52 -15.35 12.21
N ALA A 161 31.51 -15.91 11.00
CA ALA A 161 30.77 -17.14 10.70
C ALA A 161 31.13 -18.25 11.70
N GLY A 162 30.13 -18.93 12.27
CA GLY A 162 30.33 -20.02 13.21
C GLY A 162 30.77 -19.60 14.62
N ALA A 163 30.98 -18.30 14.88
CA ALA A 163 31.20 -17.82 16.24
C ALA A 163 29.93 -18.00 17.09
N ALA A 164 30.11 -18.32 18.37
CA ALA A 164 28.99 -18.43 19.31
C ALA A 164 28.20 -17.11 19.36
N GLY A 165 26.88 -17.20 19.24
CA GLY A 165 25.98 -16.04 19.21
C GLY A 165 25.94 -15.29 17.87
N CYS A 166 26.64 -15.75 16.84
CA CYS A 166 26.57 -15.18 15.49
C CYS A 166 25.50 -15.90 14.67
N VAL A 167 24.42 -15.19 14.35
CA VAL A 167 23.29 -15.70 13.56
C VAL A 167 23.43 -15.23 12.12
N GLU A 168 23.37 -16.17 11.17
CA GLU A 168 23.35 -15.87 9.74
C GLU A 168 21.92 -15.88 9.20
N PHE A 169 21.55 -14.80 8.52
CA PHE A 169 20.32 -14.66 7.75
C PHE A 169 20.65 -14.81 6.28
N THR A 170 20.17 -15.89 5.66
CA THR A 170 20.29 -16.13 4.22
C THR A 170 19.30 -15.26 3.44
N PRO A 171 19.43 -15.12 2.11
CA PRO A 171 18.42 -14.45 1.29
C PRO A 171 16.99 -14.99 1.50
N THR A 172 16.85 -16.30 1.73
CA THR A 172 15.56 -16.92 2.03
C THR A 172 15.00 -16.45 3.38
N ASP A 173 15.84 -16.37 4.41
CA ASP A 173 15.43 -15.84 5.72
C ASP A 173 14.97 -14.38 5.60
N ILE A 174 15.71 -13.56 4.84
CA ILE A 174 15.39 -12.14 4.68
C ILE A 174 14.05 -11.98 3.94
N ARG A 175 13.76 -12.76 2.89
CA ARG A 175 12.46 -12.70 2.19
C ARG A 175 11.28 -13.10 3.08
N ALA A 176 11.46 -14.10 3.94
CA ALA A 176 10.45 -14.48 4.92
C ALA A 176 10.21 -13.37 5.96
N LEU A 177 11.26 -12.75 6.48
CA LEU A 177 11.13 -11.59 7.39
C LEU A 177 10.49 -10.38 6.70
N LEU A 178 10.84 -10.10 5.45
CA LEU A 178 10.22 -9.02 4.66
C LEU A 178 8.72 -9.28 4.48
N SER A 179 8.33 -10.53 4.23
CA SER A 179 6.91 -10.93 4.09
C SER A 179 6.17 -10.80 5.41
N GLU A 180 6.77 -11.25 6.52
CA GLU A 180 6.21 -11.14 7.87
C GLU A 180 5.94 -9.70 8.28
N MET A 181 6.94 -8.82 8.19
CA MET A 181 6.75 -7.41 8.55
C MET A 181 5.74 -6.69 7.64
N SER A 182 5.61 -7.18 6.40
CA SER A 182 4.71 -6.59 5.41
C SER A 182 3.26 -7.06 5.51
N MET A 183 2.95 -7.96 6.45
CA MET A 183 1.57 -8.30 6.80
C MET A 183 0.76 -7.07 7.22
N ASN A 184 1.42 -6.06 7.78
CA ASN A 184 0.85 -4.75 8.02
C ASN A 184 1.55 -3.69 7.16
N ALA A 185 0.86 -3.18 6.15
CA ALA A 185 1.39 -2.13 5.27
C ALA A 185 0.44 -0.95 5.21
N LYS A 186 1.00 0.28 5.17
CA LYS A 186 0.22 1.44 4.73
C LYS A 186 -0.11 1.24 3.27
N ALA A 187 -1.37 1.40 2.89
CA ALA A 187 -1.83 1.11 1.54
C ALA A 187 -3.00 2.03 1.13
N LYS A 188 -3.11 2.27 -0.18
CA LYS A 188 -4.30 2.88 -0.79
C LYS A 188 -5.00 1.86 -1.67
N PHE A 189 -6.29 1.65 -1.41
CA PHE A 189 -7.16 0.93 -2.32
C PHE A 189 -7.47 1.82 -3.52
N ILE A 190 -7.29 1.23 -4.70
CA ILE A 190 -7.45 1.87 -6.00
C ILE A 190 -8.81 1.53 -6.59
N SER A 191 -9.29 0.29 -6.41
CA SER A 191 -10.59 -0.14 -6.90
C SER A 191 -11.08 -1.34 -6.10
N GLY A 192 -12.40 -1.48 -5.95
CA GLY A 192 -13.03 -2.61 -5.30
C GLY A 192 -12.90 -2.68 -3.78
N ARG A 193 -13.72 -3.56 -3.20
CA ARG A 193 -13.67 -3.99 -1.80
C ARG A 193 -13.83 -5.51 -1.75
N ARG A 194 -14.15 -6.06 -0.57
CA ARG A 194 -14.33 -7.50 -0.41
C ARG A 194 -15.69 -7.98 -0.91
N CYS A 195 -15.67 -8.90 -1.87
CA CYS A 195 -16.76 -9.84 -2.10
C CYS A 195 -16.70 -10.99 -1.08
N ASN A 196 -17.75 -11.14 -0.26
CA ASN A 196 -17.84 -12.21 0.74
C ASN A 196 -18.62 -13.44 0.25
N LEU A 197 -18.87 -13.54 -1.06
CA LEU A 197 -19.57 -14.68 -1.65
C LEU A 197 -18.58 -15.82 -1.92
N THR A 198 -19.01 -17.05 -1.64
CA THR A 198 -18.26 -18.24 -2.05
C THR A 198 -18.18 -18.34 -3.57
N ALA A 199 -17.17 -19.03 -4.10
CA ALA A 199 -17.05 -19.27 -5.54
C ALA A 199 -18.32 -19.88 -6.18
N ALA A 200 -19.04 -20.74 -5.44
CA ALA A 200 -20.31 -21.30 -5.89
C ALA A 200 -21.45 -20.25 -5.95
N GLN A 201 -21.52 -19.35 -4.96
CA GLN A 201 -22.49 -18.25 -4.96
C GLN A 201 -22.19 -17.25 -6.07
N VAL A 202 -20.91 -16.92 -6.30
CA VAL A 202 -20.46 -16.06 -7.40
C VAL A 202 -20.91 -16.59 -8.75
N LYS A 203 -20.68 -17.89 -8.99
CA LYS A 203 -21.13 -18.56 -10.23
C LYS A 203 -22.65 -18.60 -10.38
N GLY A 204 -23.38 -18.54 -9.27
CA GLY A 204 -24.85 -18.50 -9.24
C GLY A 204 -25.46 -17.11 -9.43
N ARG A 205 -24.64 -16.04 -9.50
CA ARG A 205 -25.14 -14.67 -9.65
C ARG A 205 -25.81 -14.49 -11.03
N PRO A 206 -26.94 -13.75 -11.10
CA PRO A 206 -27.61 -13.49 -12.36
C PRO A 206 -26.72 -12.70 -13.33
N LEU A 207 -26.91 -12.89 -14.64
CA LEU A 207 -26.14 -12.17 -15.67
C LEU A 207 -26.35 -10.64 -15.60
N LEU A 208 -27.55 -10.22 -15.23
CA LEU A 208 -27.93 -8.84 -15.02
C LEU A 208 -28.27 -8.64 -13.53
N ARG A 209 -27.73 -7.58 -12.93
CA ARG A 209 -28.00 -7.20 -11.55
C ARG A 209 -29.48 -6.86 -11.37
N SER A 210 -30.02 -7.09 -10.17
CA SER A 210 -31.42 -6.76 -9.85
C SER A 210 -31.72 -5.26 -10.01
N ASN A 211 -30.73 -4.40 -9.75
CA ASN A 211 -30.71 -3.02 -10.20
C ASN A 211 -29.41 -2.80 -10.99
N PRO A 212 -29.45 -2.65 -12.32
CA PRO A 212 -28.25 -2.53 -13.13
C PRO A 212 -27.49 -1.21 -12.90
N GLU A 213 -28.14 -0.17 -12.35
CA GLU A 213 -27.49 1.10 -12.00
C GLU A 213 -26.69 1.04 -10.68
N VAL A 214 -26.73 -0.11 -10.00
CA VAL A 214 -26.11 -0.32 -8.68
C VAL A 214 -25.05 -1.39 -8.78
N GLN A 215 -23.83 -1.08 -8.33
CA GLN A 215 -22.78 -2.06 -8.10
C GLN A 215 -22.86 -2.57 -6.66
N ASP A 216 -22.92 -3.90 -6.48
CA ASP A 216 -22.81 -4.53 -5.17
C ASP A 216 -21.32 -4.76 -4.79
N ALA A 217 -21.06 -5.30 -3.60
CA ALA A 217 -19.71 -5.53 -3.10
C ALA A 217 -18.89 -6.55 -3.92
N CYS A 218 -19.51 -7.27 -4.86
CA CYS A 218 -18.81 -8.15 -5.77
C CYS A 218 -18.65 -7.52 -7.17
N ASP A 219 -19.45 -6.52 -7.54
CA ASP A 219 -19.28 -5.79 -8.81
C ASP A 219 -18.46 -4.48 -8.65
N ASP A 220 -17.93 -4.21 -7.47
CA ASP A 220 -17.38 -2.89 -7.11
C ASP A 220 -15.96 -2.62 -7.61
N VAL A 221 -15.35 -3.56 -8.36
CA VAL A 221 -14.25 -3.24 -9.26
C VAL A 221 -14.82 -2.79 -10.60
N ASN A 222 -15.02 -1.49 -10.74
CA ASN A 222 -15.39 -0.91 -12.03
C ASN A 222 -14.25 -1.13 -13.05
N PRO A 223 -14.52 -1.69 -14.25
CA PRO A 223 -13.48 -1.96 -15.24
C PRO A 223 -12.86 -0.69 -15.85
N GLY A 224 -13.57 0.45 -15.87
CA GLY A 224 -12.99 1.74 -16.22
C GLY A 224 -11.91 2.16 -15.23
N THR A 225 -12.21 2.09 -13.93
CA THR A 225 -11.26 2.37 -12.84
C THR A 225 -10.09 1.39 -12.85
N PHE A 226 -10.36 0.10 -13.04
CA PHE A 226 -9.34 -0.93 -13.23
C PHE A 226 -8.39 -0.60 -14.38
N HIS A 227 -8.93 -0.24 -15.55
CA HIS A 227 -8.12 0.06 -16.72
C HIS A 227 -7.28 1.33 -16.51
N LEU A 228 -7.87 2.39 -15.95
CA LEU A 228 -7.14 3.62 -15.62
C LEU A 228 -6.04 3.36 -14.58
N ALA A 229 -6.26 2.47 -13.61
CA ALA A 229 -5.25 2.06 -12.65
C ALA A 229 -4.04 1.41 -13.34
N LEU A 230 -4.26 0.45 -14.24
CA LEU A 230 -3.17 -0.18 -14.99
C LEU A 230 -2.41 0.85 -15.83
N VAL A 231 -3.11 1.71 -16.56
CA VAL A 231 -2.47 2.72 -17.42
C VAL A 231 -1.65 3.72 -16.60
N ASN A 232 -2.23 4.29 -15.55
CA ASN A 232 -1.57 5.35 -14.78
C ASN A 232 -0.51 4.83 -13.82
N PHE A 233 -0.76 3.74 -13.08
CA PHE A 233 0.22 3.23 -12.12
C PHE A 233 1.31 2.42 -12.84
N LEU A 234 0.96 1.44 -13.66
CA LEU A 234 1.93 0.57 -14.33
C LEU A 234 2.50 1.19 -15.61
N GLY A 235 1.63 1.59 -16.54
CA GLY A 235 2.06 2.03 -17.87
C GLY A 235 2.92 3.29 -17.82
N ARG A 236 2.42 4.25 -17.05
CA ARG A 236 2.97 5.60 -16.84
C ARG A 236 4.04 5.63 -15.74
N MET A 237 3.68 5.26 -14.51
CA MET A 237 4.57 5.44 -13.35
C MET A 237 5.49 4.25 -13.06
N LYS A 238 5.42 3.18 -13.86
CA LYS A 238 6.21 1.95 -13.64
C LYS A 238 6.04 1.40 -12.22
N GLN A 239 4.89 1.65 -11.62
CA GLN A 239 4.52 1.31 -10.25
C GLN A 239 3.65 0.05 -10.27
N PRO A 240 4.10 -1.07 -9.66
CA PRO A 240 3.27 -2.24 -9.48
C PRO A 240 2.10 -1.94 -8.56
N VAL A 241 1.01 -2.65 -8.83
CA VAL A 241 -0.20 -2.69 -8.00
C VAL A 241 -0.42 -4.12 -7.56
N ILE A 242 -1.03 -4.30 -6.39
CA ILE A 242 -1.43 -5.60 -5.88
C ILE A 242 -2.92 -5.75 -6.15
N PHE A 243 -3.33 -6.95 -6.56
CA PHE A 243 -4.73 -7.28 -6.74
C PHE A 243 -5.08 -8.58 -6.00
N ASP A 244 -6.34 -8.70 -5.61
CA ASP A 244 -6.92 -10.00 -5.33
C ASP A 244 -7.39 -10.62 -6.64
N GLU A 245 -6.79 -11.74 -7.01
CA GLU A 245 -7.03 -12.43 -8.27
C GLU A 245 -8.50 -12.85 -8.44
N ASN A 246 -9.15 -13.22 -7.33
CA ASN A 246 -10.45 -13.88 -7.35
C ASN A 246 -11.50 -13.06 -6.61
N MET A 247 -12.62 -12.80 -7.28
CA MET A 247 -13.84 -12.24 -6.68
C MET A 247 -14.60 -13.33 -5.89
N ASN A 248 -14.04 -13.83 -4.79
CA ASN A 248 -14.72 -14.75 -3.88
C ASN A 248 -14.17 -14.67 -2.43
N ASP A 249 -14.61 -15.59 -1.58
CA ASP A 249 -14.26 -15.64 -0.15
C ASP A 249 -12.78 -15.97 0.13
N GLU A 250 -12.09 -16.64 -0.80
CA GLU A 250 -10.63 -16.77 -0.76
C GLU A 250 -9.97 -15.45 -1.17
N VAL A 251 -8.89 -15.08 -0.46
CA VAL A 251 -8.12 -13.86 -0.76
C VAL A 251 -6.74 -14.26 -1.28
N TRP A 252 -6.44 -13.91 -2.53
CA TRP A 252 -5.16 -14.18 -3.17
C TRP A 252 -4.52 -12.90 -3.68
N ASN A 253 -3.71 -12.29 -2.82
CA ASN A 253 -2.98 -11.08 -3.16
C ASN A 253 -1.76 -11.42 -4.01
N TYR A 254 -1.67 -10.84 -5.20
CA TYR A 254 -0.52 -10.96 -6.10
C TYR A 254 -0.08 -9.62 -6.66
N THR A 255 1.20 -9.52 -7.01
CA THR A 255 1.76 -8.29 -7.58
C THR A 255 1.61 -8.30 -9.10
N VAL A 256 0.79 -7.40 -9.63
CA VAL A 256 0.70 -7.12 -11.07
C VAL A 256 1.83 -6.19 -11.46
N TYR A 257 2.61 -6.58 -12.46
CA TYR A 257 3.81 -5.85 -12.86
C TYR A 257 3.91 -5.60 -14.37
N LYS A 258 2.97 -6.13 -15.16
CA LYS A 258 2.86 -5.87 -16.59
C LYS A 258 1.41 -6.03 -17.05
N TYR A 259 1.02 -5.31 -18.10
CA TYR A 259 -0.25 -5.50 -18.79
C TYR A 259 -0.12 -5.21 -20.29
N ARG A 260 -1.08 -5.72 -21.05
CA ARG A 260 -1.33 -5.35 -22.46
C ARG A 260 -2.83 -5.31 -22.71
N SER A 261 -3.27 -4.42 -23.58
CA SER A 261 -4.65 -4.16 -23.89
C SER A 261 -4.84 -4.01 -25.39
N THR A 262 -5.95 -4.54 -25.90
CA THR A 262 -6.44 -4.30 -27.24
C THR A 262 -7.80 -3.62 -27.17
N PHE A 263 -8.11 -2.79 -28.16
CA PHE A 263 -9.30 -1.94 -28.19
C PHE A 263 -10.07 -2.20 -29.49
N SER A 264 -11.39 -2.23 -29.42
CA SER A 264 -12.24 -2.22 -30.61
C SER A 264 -12.29 -0.83 -31.27
N ALA A 265 -12.89 -0.77 -32.46
CA ALA A 265 -13.45 0.49 -32.96
C ALA A 265 -14.52 1.03 -31.97
N PRO A 266 -14.83 2.34 -31.99
CA PRO A 266 -15.94 2.90 -31.21
C PRO A 266 -17.23 2.13 -31.49
N LEU A 267 -17.97 1.83 -30.43
CA LEU A 267 -19.27 1.19 -30.49
C LEU A 267 -20.36 2.24 -30.30
N ASP A 268 -21.45 2.12 -31.07
CA ASP A 268 -22.71 2.77 -30.70
C ASP A 268 -23.36 2.06 -29.49
N GLU A 269 -24.42 2.66 -28.94
CA GLU A 269 -25.10 2.14 -27.75
C GLU A 269 -25.64 0.72 -27.96
N GLY A 270 -26.24 0.45 -29.12
CA GLY A 270 -26.78 -0.87 -29.46
C GLY A 270 -25.68 -1.93 -29.59
N GLN A 271 -24.54 -1.58 -30.19
CA GLN A 271 -23.36 -2.43 -30.28
C GLN A 271 -22.73 -2.68 -28.91
N ALA A 272 -22.70 -1.67 -28.04
CA ALA A 272 -22.22 -1.81 -26.66
C ALA A 272 -23.11 -2.77 -25.86
N ILE A 273 -24.44 -2.63 -25.94
CA ILE A 273 -25.40 -3.55 -25.32
C ILE A 273 -25.24 -4.96 -25.88
N ALA A 274 -25.08 -5.12 -27.19
CA ALA A 274 -24.85 -6.42 -27.81
C ALA A 274 -23.56 -7.09 -27.30
N ALA A 275 -22.49 -6.30 -27.05
CA ALA A 275 -21.23 -6.79 -26.51
C ALA A 275 -21.36 -7.35 -25.08
N LEU A 276 -22.38 -6.93 -24.32
CA LEU A 276 -22.68 -7.46 -23.00
C LEU A 276 -23.18 -8.92 -23.04
N GLN A 277 -23.70 -9.38 -24.18
CA GLN A 277 -24.25 -10.74 -24.37
C GLN A 277 -25.41 -11.08 -23.41
N LEU A 278 -26.27 -10.10 -23.13
CA LEU A 278 -27.41 -10.23 -22.22
C LEU A 278 -28.74 -10.58 -22.93
N GLY A 279 -28.71 -10.90 -24.22
CA GLY A 279 -29.93 -11.11 -25.01
C GLY A 279 -30.76 -9.82 -25.12
N THR A 280 -32.07 -9.93 -24.95
CA THR A 280 -33.02 -8.80 -25.01
C THR A 280 -33.30 -8.18 -23.64
N ALA A 281 -32.42 -8.38 -22.66
CA ALA A 281 -32.64 -7.94 -21.28
C ALA A 281 -32.52 -6.41 -21.10
N LEU A 282 -31.89 -5.72 -22.05
CA LEU A 282 -31.69 -4.27 -22.04
C LEU A 282 -32.00 -3.70 -23.42
N ASP A 283 -32.72 -2.58 -23.45
CA ASP A 283 -33.02 -1.79 -24.64
C ASP A 283 -32.20 -0.49 -24.72
N SER A 284 -31.51 -0.14 -23.63
CA SER A 284 -30.71 1.08 -23.45
C SER A 284 -29.56 0.85 -22.47
N TRP A 285 -28.52 1.69 -22.54
CA TRP A 285 -27.36 1.66 -21.66
C TRP A 285 -27.70 2.30 -20.31
N VAL A 286 -28.13 1.47 -19.37
CA VAL A 286 -28.62 1.91 -18.05
C VAL A 286 -27.51 2.12 -17.00
N PHE A 287 -26.34 1.51 -17.19
CA PHE A 287 -25.27 1.46 -16.18
C PHE A 287 -24.71 2.85 -15.84
N ASN A 288 -24.60 3.70 -16.86
CA ASN A 288 -24.07 5.05 -16.73
C ASN A 288 -24.70 6.01 -17.74
N LYS A 289 -25.60 6.87 -17.26
CA LYS A 289 -26.34 7.84 -18.09
C LYS A 289 -25.44 8.95 -18.68
N LYS A 290 -24.20 9.09 -18.20
CA LYS A 290 -23.21 10.03 -18.76
C LYS A 290 -22.39 9.42 -19.89
N ALA A 291 -22.44 8.12 -20.10
CA ALA A 291 -21.76 7.48 -21.23
C ALA A 291 -22.30 8.03 -22.56
N ARG A 292 -21.38 8.28 -23.50
CA ARG A 292 -21.68 8.77 -24.86
C ARG A 292 -21.02 7.93 -25.94
N SER A 293 -19.93 7.27 -25.61
CA SER A 293 -19.25 6.33 -26.50
C SER A 293 -18.70 5.15 -25.71
N TRP A 294 -18.59 4.00 -26.38
CA TRP A 294 -18.20 2.74 -25.75
C TRP A 294 -17.12 2.05 -26.56
N TYR A 295 -16.24 1.33 -25.86
CA TYR A 295 -15.15 0.59 -26.46
C TYR A 295 -15.03 -0.76 -25.81
N LYS A 296 -15.04 -1.84 -26.59
CA LYS A 296 -14.69 -3.15 -26.06
C LYS A 296 -13.17 -3.22 -25.90
N VAL A 297 -12.73 -3.67 -24.73
CA VAL A 297 -11.33 -3.80 -24.37
C VAL A 297 -11.06 -5.21 -23.89
N THR A 298 -9.98 -5.80 -24.39
CA THR A 298 -9.42 -7.05 -23.87
C THR A 298 -8.07 -6.74 -23.26
N THR A 299 -7.90 -6.98 -21.96
CA THR A 299 -6.65 -6.70 -21.25
C THR A 299 -6.09 -7.97 -20.61
N THR A 300 -4.85 -8.29 -20.93
CA THR A 300 -4.09 -9.31 -20.21
C THR A 300 -3.17 -8.66 -19.19
N VAL A 301 -3.35 -9.00 -17.91
CA VAL A 301 -2.41 -8.66 -16.84
C VAL A 301 -1.42 -9.80 -16.65
N SER A 302 -0.15 -9.46 -16.40
CA SER A 302 0.88 -10.40 -16.00
C SER A 302 1.27 -10.11 -14.54
N TYR A 303 1.21 -11.14 -13.70
CA TYR A 303 1.42 -11.02 -12.26
C TYR A 303 2.36 -12.12 -11.73
N ARG A 304 2.85 -11.90 -10.51
CA ARG A 304 3.71 -12.84 -9.80
C ARG A 304 2.90 -13.64 -8.80
N SER A 305 2.68 -14.91 -9.12
CA SER A 305 2.10 -15.89 -8.20
C SER A 305 3.13 -16.41 -7.19
N SER A 306 2.66 -17.20 -6.23
CA SER A 306 3.47 -17.82 -5.17
C SER A 306 3.33 -19.34 -5.10
N SER A 307 4.29 -20.03 -4.48
CA SER A 307 4.22 -21.45 -4.13
C SER A 307 3.78 -21.68 -2.68
N ASN A 308 3.35 -22.91 -2.36
CA ASN A 308 3.07 -23.33 -0.99
C ASN A 308 4.35 -23.58 -0.17
N GLU A 309 5.50 -23.71 -0.83
CA GLU A 309 6.77 -24.07 -0.20
C GLU A 309 7.93 -23.28 -0.80
N ILE A 310 8.98 -23.09 0.00
CA ILE A 310 10.26 -22.58 -0.48
C ILE A 310 10.88 -23.61 -1.42
N ASN A 311 11.18 -23.22 -2.65
CA ASN A 311 11.76 -24.12 -3.65
C ASN A 311 12.92 -23.44 -4.40
N GLN A 312 13.49 -24.14 -5.38
CA GLN A 312 14.67 -23.67 -6.12
C GLN A 312 14.46 -22.35 -6.90
N TYR A 313 13.21 -21.96 -7.16
CA TYR A 313 12.86 -20.72 -7.84
C TYR A 313 12.59 -19.55 -6.87
N SER A 314 12.50 -19.81 -5.56
CA SER A 314 12.29 -18.75 -4.56
C SER A 314 13.39 -17.69 -4.65
N GLY A 315 12.99 -16.43 -4.78
CA GLY A 315 13.84 -15.27 -4.98
C GLY A 315 14.16 -14.94 -6.44
N TRP A 316 13.71 -15.73 -7.42
CA TRP A 316 13.98 -15.46 -8.84
C TRP A 316 13.00 -14.45 -9.42
N THR A 317 13.49 -13.51 -10.22
CA THR A 317 12.67 -12.53 -10.94
C THR A 317 12.34 -12.95 -12.38
N ASN A 318 13.12 -13.88 -12.94
CA ASN A 318 12.99 -14.38 -14.32
C ASN A 318 12.05 -15.60 -14.45
N VAL A 319 11.27 -15.92 -13.42
CA VAL A 319 10.18 -16.91 -13.53
C VAL A 319 9.12 -16.35 -14.47
N ASN A 320 8.57 -17.19 -15.35
CA ASN A 320 7.49 -16.76 -16.24
C ASN A 320 6.32 -16.18 -15.43
N PRO A 321 5.74 -15.03 -15.84
CA PRO A 321 4.53 -14.52 -15.19
C PRO A 321 3.38 -15.51 -15.32
N GLN A 322 2.45 -15.43 -14.39
CA GLN A 322 1.08 -15.87 -14.67
C GLN A 322 0.34 -14.76 -15.41
N GLU A 323 -0.60 -15.14 -16.27
CA GLU A 323 -1.38 -14.20 -17.06
C GLU A 323 -2.87 -14.49 -16.92
N ILE A 324 -3.66 -13.43 -16.70
CA ILE A 324 -5.12 -13.48 -16.78
C ILE A 324 -5.60 -12.43 -17.76
N THR A 325 -6.58 -12.81 -18.59
CA THR A 325 -7.21 -11.93 -19.57
C THR A 325 -8.61 -11.57 -19.11
N TYR A 326 -8.91 -10.27 -19.18
CA TYR A 326 -10.20 -9.70 -18.86
C TYR A 326 -10.82 -8.99 -20.05
N ASP A 327 -12.12 -9.16 -20.22
CA ASP A 327 -12.92 -8.52 -21.26
C ASP A 327 -13.98 -7.60 -20.64
N TYR A 328 -14.06 -6.38 -21.14
CA TYR A 328 -15.00 -5.37 -20.65
C TYR A 328 -15.32 -4.33 -21.72
N VAL A 329 -16.37 -3.57 -21.49
CA VAL A 329 -16.72 -2.37 -22.26
C VAL A 329 -16.38 -1.16 -21.39
N ILE A 330 -15.56 -0.23 -21.90
CA ILE A 330 -15.28 1.06 -21.27
C ILE A 330 -16.36 2.06 -21.67
N GLU A 331 -16.80 2.87 -20.72
CA GLU A 331 -17.69 4.01 -20.90
C GLU A 331 -16.89 5.32 -21.00
N VAL A 332 -17.18 6.12 -22.02
CA VAL A 332 -16.53 7.40 -22.26
C VAL A 332 -17.60 8.51 -22.35
N ASP A 333 -17.34 9.62 -21.67
CA ASP A 333 -18.25 10.77 -21.58
C ASP A 333 -18.19 11.70 -22.81
N GLU A 334 -18.95 12.80 -22.78
CA GLU A 334 -18.93 13.81 -23.86
C GLU A 334 -17.61 14.56 -24.01
N ASN A 335 -16.76 14.56 -22.99
CA ASN A 335 -15.43 15.20 -22.98
C ASN A 335 -14.33 14.24 -23.45
N GLY A 336 -14.67 12.97 -23.69
CA GLY A 336 -13.74 11.91 -24.08
C GLY A 336 -13.02 11.26 -22.90
N ASP A 337 -13.47 11.51 -21.66
CA ASP A 337 -12.90 10.93 -20.45
C ASP A 337 -13.52 9.56 -20.15
N VAL A 338 -12.69 8.61 -19.72
CA VAL A 338 -13.15 7.31 -19.22
C VAL A 338 -13.84 7.53 -17.88
N ILE A 339 -15.11 7.15 -17.78
CA ILE A 339 -15.97 7.38 -16.61
C ILE A 339 -16.57 6.10 -16.01
N GLY A 340 -16.21 4.94 -16.54
CA GLY A 340 -16.68 3.66 -16.05
C GLY A 340 -16.55 2.54 -17.06
N GLY A 341 -17.32 1.47 -16.85
CA GLY A 341 -17.41 0.33 -17.76
C GLY A 341 -18.16 -0.84 -17.16
N GLU A 342 -18.32 -1.89 -17.98
CA GLU A 342 -19.03 -3.12 -17.64
C GLU A 342 -18.23 -4.36 -18.06
N TRP A 343 -18.08 -5.32 -17.14
CA TRP A 343 -17.45 -6.61 -17.43
C TRP A 343 -18.32 -7.44 -18.39
N VAL A 344 -17.68 -8.18 -19.30
CA VAL A 344 -18.40 -9.02 -20.28
C VAL A 344 -17.88 -10.45 -20.31
N GLY A 345 -18.68 -11.35 -20.89
CA GLY A 345 -18.33 -12.77 -21.02
C GLY A 345 -17.98 -13.41 -19.68
N ALA A 346 -16.88 -14.16 -19.65
CA ALA A 346 -16.40 -14.82 -18.44
C ALA A 346 -15.93 -13.84 -17.36
N SER A 347 -15.47 -12.64 -17.75
CA SER A 347 -14.96 -11.65 -16.80
C SER A 347 -16.03 -11.14 -15.85
N ARG A 348 -17.33 -11.24 -16.18
CA ARG A 348 -18.45 -10.96 -15.24
C ARG A 348 -18.35 -11.73 -13.91
N TYR A 349 -17.71 -12.90 -13.94
CA TYR A 349 -17.58 -13.80 -12.80
C TYR A 349 -16.12 -14.07 -12.43
N ASN A 350 -15.20 -13.57 -13.24
CA ASN A 350 -13.77 -13.81 -13.14
C ASN A 350 -13.02 -12.51 -13.45
N HIS A 351 -13.17 -11.56 -12.54
CA HIS A 351 -12.42 -10.31 -12.48
C HIS A 351 -11.82 -10.16 -11.07
N PRO A 352 -10.86 -9.26 -10.86
CA PRO A 352 -10.28 -9.03 -9.54
C PRO A 352 -11.34 -8.57 -8.53
N ASP A 353 -11.14 -8.87 -7.25
CA ASP A 353 -12.01 -8.38 -6.17
C ASP A 353 -11.63 -6.96 -5.73
N PHE A 354 -10.34 -6.64 -5.70
CA PHE A 354 -9.84 -5.31 -5.40
C PHE A 354 -8.42 -5.10 -5.90
N LEU A 355 -8.03 -3.83 -6.04
CA LEU A 355 -6.69 -3.38 -6.41
C LEU A 355 -6.18 -2.38 -5.39
N TRP A 356 -4.91 -2.46 -5.02
CA TRP A 356 -4.31 -1.58 -4.04
C TRP A 356 -2.82 -1.35 -4.28
N MET A 357 -2.31 -0.23 -3.77
CA MET A 357 -0.90 0.13 -3.81
C MET A 357 -0.32 0.20 -2.39
N PRO A 358 0.74 -0.59 -2.08
CA PRO A 358 1.43 -0.49 -0.80
C PRO A 358 2.47 0.64 -0.77
N PHE A 359 2.64 1.24 0.41
CA PHE A 359 3.52 2.38 0.63
C PHE A 359 4.71 2.12 1.53
N GLU A 360 4.53 1.46 2.66
CA GLU A 360 5.61 1.05 3.55
C GLU A 360 5.03 0.09 4.58
N PRO A 361 5.83 -0.85 5.09
CA PRO A 361 5.44 -1.62 6.26
C PRO A 361 5.11 -0.68 7.42
N SER A 362 3.99 -0.92 8.09
CA SER A 362 3.63 -0.30 9.36
C SER A 362 4.10 -1.18 10.51
N ALA A 363 4.27 -0.59 11.70
CA ALA A 363 4.58 -1.38 12.89
C ALA A 363 3.49 -2.45 13.10
N PRO A 364 3.85 -3.73 13.27
CA PRO A 364 2.86 -4.77 13.46
C PRO A 364 2.09 -4.55 14.77
N THR A 365 0.79 -4.81 14.77
CA THR A 365 -0.07 -4.45 15.92
C THR A 365 -0.31 -5.61 16.88
N GLY A 366 0.10 -6.83 16.52
CA GLY A 366 -0.14 -8.04 17.29
C GLY A 366 -1.51 -8.70 17.07
N ASP A 367 -2.38 -8.07 16.28
CA ASP A 367 -3.50 -8.77 15.62
C ASP A 367 -2.92 -9.72 14.56
N SER A 368 -3.40 -10.97 14.49
CA SER A 368 -2.93 -11.95 13.50
C SER A 368 -3.07 -11.41 12.06
N SER A 369 -4.09 -10.61 11.78
CA SER A 369 -4.25 -9.96 10.47
C SER A 369 -3.25 -8.82 10.19
N ARG A 370 -2.42 -8.42 11.16
CA ARG A 370 -1.54 -7.24 11.14
C ARG A 370 -0.11 -7.54 11.61
N GLY A 371 0.33 -8.79 11.42
CA GLY A 371 1.72 -9.22 11.54
C GLY A 371 2.24 -9.35 12.98
N ASN A 372 3.39 -10.01 13.07
CA ASN A 372 4.06 -10.32 14.33
C ASN A 372 4.63 -9.07 15.05
N PRO A 373 4.16 -8.74 16.27
CA PRO A 373 4.52 -7.51 16.99
C PRO A 373 5.97 -7.50 17.50
N HIS A 374 6.67 -8.63 17.39
CA HIS A 374 8.06 -8.75 17.82
C HIS A 374 9.06 -8.45 16.70
N LEU A 375 8.60 -8.26 15.45
CA LEU A 375 9.46 -7.87 14.35
C LEU A 375 9.62 -6.35 14.31
N SER A 376 10.88 -5.90 14.16
CA SER A 376 11.22 -4.50 13.92
C SER A 376 11.39 -4.24 12.43
N ASN A 377 10.56 -3.37 11.86
CA ASN A 377 10.66 -2.94 10.46
C ASN A 377 12.05 -2.37 10.15
N THR A 378 12.66 -1.65 11.10
CA THR A 378 14.01 -1.08 10.98
C THR A 378 15.06 -2.18 10.86
N GLU A 379 15.04 -3.17 11.75
CA GLU A 379 16.01 -4.26 11.74
C GLU A 379 15.90 -5.13 10.49
N VAL A 380 14.66 -5.50 10.11
CA VAL A 380 14.42 -6.30 8.90
C VAL A 380 14.82 -5.54 7.65
N THR A 381 14.51 -4.25 7.55
CA THR A 381 14.93 -3.41 6.43
C THR A 381 16.46 -3.25 6.39
N SER A 382 17.13 -3.18 7.55
CA SER A 382 18.60 -3.14 7.66
C SER A 382 19.25 -4.45 7.19
N LEU A 383 18.68 -5.61 7.54
CA LEU A 383 19.13 -6.91 7.02
C LEU A 383 19.04 -6.97 5.49
N TRP A 384 17.91 -6.54 4.92
CA TRP A 384 17.73 -6.45 3.48
C TRP A 384 18.71 -5.47 2.83
N ALA A 385 18.85 -4.27 3.38
CA ALA A 385 19.77 -3.25 2.88
C ALA A 385 21.21 -3.78 2.80
N GLU A 386 21.69 -4.40 3.88
CA GLU A 386 23.03 -4.99 3.94
C GLU A 386 23.18 -6.13 2.92
N SER A 387 22.15 -6.99 2.77
CA SER A 387 22.14 -8.07 1.78
C SER A 387 22.19 -7.57 0.34
N MET A 388 21.70 -6.35 0.11
CA MET A 388 21.72 -5.69 -1.20
C MET A 388 22.98 -4.82 -1.42
N GLY A 389 23.79 -4.60 -0.39
CA GLY A 389 24.92 -3.67 -0.42
C GLY A 389 24.51 -2.19 -0.38
N PHE A 390 23.32 -1.89 0.14
CA PHE A 390 22.81 -0.54 0.36
C PHE A 390 23.23 0.02 1.73
N ASP A 391 23.14 1.33 1.88
CA ASP A 391 23.21 2.00 3.18
C ASP A 391 22.12 1.46 4.13
N THR A 392 22.52 0.87 5.26
CA THR A 392 21.61 0.27 6.24
C THR A 392 20.79 1.31 7.01
N GLU A 393 21.28 2.54 7.11
CA GLU A 393 20.57 3.63 7.79
C GLU A 393 19.56 4.31 6.86
N ASN A 394 19.79 4.21 5.55
CA ASN A 394 19.00 4.95 4.57
C ASN A 394 18.87 4.25 3.20
N PRO A 395 18.40 2.99 3.16
CA PRO A 395 18.54 2.17 1.97
C PRO A 395 17.74 2.68 0.78
N PHE A 396 16.67 3.43 1.01
CA PHE A 396 15.85 4.03 -0.04
C PHE A 396 16.44 5.33 -0.63
N ARG A 397 17.51 5.91 -0.03
CA ARG A 397 18.23 7.10 -0.53
C ARG A 397 19.59 6.82 -1.14
N ASP A 398 20.08 5.59 -1.08
CA ASP A 398 21.40 5.22 -1.59
C ASP A 398 21.43 5.25 -3.12
N LYS A 399 21.36 6.44 -3.71
CA LYS A 399 21.49 6.67 -5.15
C LYS A 399 22.98 6.74 -5.50
N PRO A 400 23.45 6.05 -6.57
CA PRO A 400 22.67 5.34 -7.59
C PRO A 400 22.39 3.86 -7.26
N LYS A 401 22.86 3.32 -6.14
CA LYS A 401 22.85 1.87 -5.85
C LYS A 401 21.45 1.27 -5.71
N ASN A 402 20.52 2.01 -5.10
CA ASN A 402 19.12 1.63 -5.00
C ASN A 402 18.25 2.46 -5.95
N PRO A 403 17.90 1.94 -7.14
CA PRO A 403 16.97 2.59 -8.04
C PRO A 403 15.53 2.61 -7.50
N PHE A 404 15.18 1.78 -6.50
CA PHE A 404 13.88 1.82 -5.83
C PHE A 404 13.77 3.05 -4.93
N ASP A 405 13.40 4.19 -5.52
CA ASP A 405 12.76 5.25 -4.77
C ASP A 405 11.27 5.22 -5.06
N ILE A 406 10.57 4.47 -4.23
CA ILE A 406 9.12 4.36 -4.20
C ILE A 406 8.53 5.30 -3.16
N ARG A 407 9.33 6.27 -2.69
CA ARG A 407 8.83 7.32 -1.81
C ARG A 407 8.27 8.44 -2.64
N PHE A 408 7.07 8.82 -2.21
CA PHE A 408 6.36 10.03 -2.52
C PHE A 408 7.29 11.24 -2.60
N TYR A 409 7.29 11.89 -3.76
CA TYR A 409 7.65 13.30 -3.86
C TYR A 409 6.32 14.02 -4.05
N PRO A 410 5.68 14.51 -2.98
CA PRO A 410 4.71 15.56 -3.22
C PRO A 410 5.44 16.69 -3.95
N PRO A 411 4.90 17.24 -5.05
CA PRO A 411 5.43 18.46 -5.61
C PRO A 411 5.44 19.55 -4.53
N GLY A 412 6.38 20.51 -4.64
CA GLY A 412 6.70 21.51 -3.61
C GLY A 412 5.58 22.54 -3.31
N ASP A 413 4.36 22.26 -3.77
CA ASP A 413 3.16 23.09 -3.74
C ASP A 413 1.95 22.40 -3.08
N LEU A 414 2.12 21.29 -2.34
CA LEU A 414 1.03 20.76 -1.52
C LEU A 414 0.54 21.82 -0.52
N ASN A 415 -0.68 22.31 -0.75
CA ASN A 415 -1.42 23.08 0.23
C ASN A 415 -1.66 22.23 1.49
N TRP A 416 -1.34 22.81 2.64
CA TRP A 416 -1.49 22.23 3.97
C TRP A 416 -2.89 21.63 4.17
N GLY A 417 -2.95 20.34 4.49
CA GLY A 417 -4.20 19.65 4.78
C GLY A 417 -3.99 18.32 5.49
N THR A 418 -4.85 18.01 6.45
CA THR A 418 -4.93 16.69 7.08
C THR A 418 -5.40 15.66 6.08
N VAL A 419 -4.71 14.50 6.00
CA VAL A 419 -5.23 13.31 5.32
C VAL A 419 -5.65 12.30 6.41
N PRO A 420 -6.95 12.21 6.75
CA PRO A 420 -7.43 11.23 7.72
C PRO A 420 -6.97 9.81 7.34
N GLY A 421 -6.28 9.13 8.24
CA GLY A 421 -5.80 7.75 8.04
C GLY A 421 -4.45 7.59 7.35
N TYR A 422 -3.85 8.65 6.80
CA TYR A 422 -2.60 8.53 6.03
C TYR A 422 -1.44 9.37 6.59
N TYR A 423 -1.69 10.62 7.00
CA TYR A 423 -0.66 11.50 7.60
C TYR A 423 -1.29 12.50 8.57
N ARG A 424 -0.72 12.61 9.78
CA ARG A 424 -0.89 13.77 10.66
C ARG A 424 0.36 14.64 10.52
N VAL A 425 0.32 15.63 9.63
CA VAL A 425 1.23 16.78 9.71
C VAL A 425 0.36 17.96 10.14
N LEU A 426 0.51 18.37 11.39
CA LEU A 426 -0.09 19.57 11.94
C LEU A 426 1.08 20.49 12.29
N LEU A 427 1.30 21.54 11.52
CA LEU A 427 2.04 22.72 11.98
C LEU A 427 0.97 23.77 12.29
N ASP A 428 0.41 23.74 13.51
CA ASP A 428 -0.67 24.65 13.90
C ASP A 428 -0.17 26.02 14.36
N GLY A 429 0.99 26.46 13.87
CA GLY A 429 1.50 27.81 14.10
C GLY A 429 1.75 28.18 15.56
N ARG A 430 1.88 27.22 16.50
CA ARG A 430 2.06 27.52 17.94
C ARG A 430 3.29 26.89 18.60
N THR A 431 4.42 26.81 17.88
CA THR A 431 5.77 26.42 18.39
C THR A 431 6.03 24.92 18.62
N THR A 432 5.08 24.02 18.35
CA THR A 432 5.30 22.57 18.49
C THR A 432 4.77 21.71 17.32
N GLY A 433 5.35 20.52 17.06
CA GLY A 433 4.85 19.59 16.02
C GLY A 433 5.39 18.15 16.08
N SER A 434 5.10 17.36 15.04
CA SER A 434 5.62 15.99 14.88
C SER A 434 6.01 15.71 13.42
N LEU A 435 7.12 14.99 13.23
CA LEU A 435 7.68 14.62 11.92
C LEU A 435 7.91 13.11 11.86
N PHE A 436 7.77 12.50 10.69
CA PHE A 436 8.13 11.09 10.49
C PHE A 436 9.57 10.98 9.99
N LEU A 437 10.34 10.08 10.59
CA LEU A 437 11.70 9.75 10.16
C LEU A 437 11.68 9.03 8.80
N GLY A 438 12.75 9.19 8.02
CA GLY A 438 12.92 8.55 6.71
C GLY A 438 12.91 9.50 5.49
N LYS A 439 12.74 10.81 5.71
CA LYS A 439 12.91 11.89 4.71
C LYS A 439 13.60 13.13 5.29
N LYS A 440 13.97 14.07 4.40
CA LYS A 440 14.38 15.42 4.75
C LYS A 440 13.10 16.14 5.12
N SER A 441 13.07 16.72 6.31
CA SER A 441 12.05 17.62 6.76
C SER A 441 12.08 18.88 5.90
N HIS A 442 10.97 19.14 5.22
CA HIS A 442 10.76 20.40 4.52
C HIS A 442 10.10 21.36 5.49
N PHE A 443 10.75 22.48 5.73
CA PHE A 443 10.27 23.56 6.57
C PHE A 443 10.18 24.83 5.75
N ARG A 444 8.94 25.32 5.57
CA ARG A 444 8.64 26.58 4.89
C ARG A 444 8.35 27.66 5.91
N ILE A 445 8.94 28.83 5.70
CA ILE A 445 8.73 30.03 6.49
C ILE A 445 8.04 31.04 5.58
N ASP A 446 6.82 31.44 5.93
CA ASP A 446 6.16 32.59 5.33
C ASP A 446 6.50 33.83 6.16
N VAL A 447 7.14 34.82 5.53
CA VAL A 447 7.59 36.03 6.21
C VAL A 447 6.77 37.26 5.83
N ALA A 448 6.52 38.11 6.83
CA ALA A 448 5.96 39.44 6.60
C ALA A 448 6.92 40.29 5.73
N GLU A 449 6.37 41.31 5.08
CA GLU A 449 7.10 42.17 4.13
C GLU A 449 8.39 42.77 4.73
N ILE A 450 8.40 43.07 6.03
CA ILE A 450 9.55 43.64 6.73
C ILE A 450 10.78 42.71 6.79
N LEU A 451 10.59 41.40 6.64
CA LEU A 451 11.64 40.37 6.74
C LEU A 451 12.07 39.80 5.37
N ARG A 452 11.49 40.27 4.26
CA ARG A 452 11.74 39.70 2.91
C ARG A 452 13.21 39.74 2.49
N ASP A 453 13.97 40.76 2.89
CA ASP A 453 15.38 40.92 2.52
C ASP A 453 16.35 40.54 3.66
N SER A 454 15.83 39.91 4.73
CA SER A 454 16.64 39.54 5.90
C SER A 454 17.11 38.09 5.79
N ASN A 455 18.37 37.84 6.11
CA ASN A 455 18.87 36.47 6.20
C ASN A 455 18.35 35.82 7.48
N VAL A 456 17.99 34.54 7.40
CA VAL A 456 17.69 33.72 8.57
C VAL A 456 18.69 32.57 8.65
N GLU A 457 19.40 32.51 9.77
CA GLU A 457 20.22 31.36 10.14
C GLU A 457 19.35 30.34 10.88
N ILE A 458 19.43 29.08 10.47
CA ILE A 458 18.62 28.00 11.06
C ILE A 458 19.54 27.03 11.79
N PHE A 459 19.13 26.67 12.99
CA PHE A 459 19.82 25.73 13.86
C PHE A 459 18.89 24.56 14.18
N LEU A 460 19.41 23.34 14.10
CA LEU A 460 18.76 22.13 14.62
C LEU A 460 19.54 21.64 15.84
N ASN A 461 18.87 21.57 16.99
CA ASN A 461 19.45 21.18 18.27
C ASN A 461 20.75 21.97 18.58
N GLY A 462 20.74 23.27 18.29
CA GLY A 462 21.88 24.18 18.50
C GLY A 462 22.99 24.12 17.44
N LYS A 463 22.90 23.23 16.43
CA LYS A 463 23.84 23.17 15.33
C LYS A 463 23.29 23.91 14.11
N ALA A 464 24.05 24.84 13.54
CA ALA A 464 23.67 25.51 12.30
C ALA A 464 23.50 24.48 11.17
N ILE A 465 22.37 24.55 10.46
CA ILE A 465 22.04 23.64 9.35
C ILE A 465 21.90 24.36 8.02
N ASP A 466 21.50 25.63 8.00
CA ASP A 466 21.32 26.41 6.78
C ASP A 466 21.29 27.92 7.05
N THR A 467 21.42 28.72 6.00
CA THR A 467 21.17 30.16 6.01
C THR A 467 20.46 30.53 4.72
N VAL A 468 19.24 31.06 4.84
CA VAL A 468 18.40 31.36 3.68
C VAL A 468 17.92 32.81 3.70
N THR A 469 17.73 33.38 2.51
CA THR A 469 17.09 34.68 2.33
C THR A 469 15.71 34.44 1.72
N PRO A 470 14.61 34.88 2.34
CA PRO A 470 13.28 34.71 1.79
C PRO A 470 13.16 35.32 0.38
N SER A 471 12.56 34.59 -0.56
CA SER A 471 12.23 35.08 -1.90
C SER A 471 10.71 35.15 -2.03
N ALA A 472 10.20 36.27 -2.56
CA ALA A 472 8.75 36.52 -2.66
C ALA A 472 7.96 36.35 -1.33
N GLY A 473 8.62 36.54 -0.17
CA GLY A 473 7.99 36.35 1.14
C GLY A 473 8.04 34.94 1.69
N GLN A 474 8.79 34.03 1.06
CA GLN A 474 8.90 32.64 1.49
C GLN A 474 10.36 32.19 1.58
N ALA A 475 10.68 31.38 2.57
CA ALA A 475 11.95 30.67 2.67
C ALA A 475 11.69 29.17 2.88
N ASP A 476 12.39 28.33 2.14
CA ASP A 476 12.24 26.88 2.16
C ASP A 476 13.55 26.21 2.57
N ILE A 477 13.49 25.29 3.53
CA ILE A 477 14.66 24.56 4.04
C ILE A 477 14.38 23.07 4.04
N LEU A 478 15.38 22.28 3.64
CA LEU A 478 15.34 20.82 3.66
C LEU A 478 16.45 20.28 4.56
N PHE A 479 16.09 19.74 5.73
CA PHE A 479 17.05 19.22 6.71
C PHE A 479 16.71 17.80 7.17
N ASP A 480 17.70 17.07 7.68
CA ASP A 480 17.47 15.75 8.27
C ASP A 480 17.20 15.89 9.77
N SER A 481 16.16 15.20 10.25
CA SER A 481 15.75 15.21 11.66
C SER A 481 16.23 13.94 12.36
N PRO A 482 16.95 14.02 13.50
CA PRO A 482 17.26 12.84 14.29
C PRO A 482 16.02 12.37 15.08
N PRO A 483 15.94 11.08 15.45
CA PRO A 483 14.82 10.54 16.24
C PRO A 483 14.65 11.25 17.58
N GLY A 484 13.39 11.38 18.02
CA GLY A 484 13.04 11.95 19.33
C GLY A 484 12.73 13.44 19.30
N LEU A 485 12.86 14.10 20.46
CA LEU A 485 12.56 15.52 20.60
C LEU A 485 13.68 16.38 20.00
N ASN A 486 13.27 17.33 19.15
CA ASN A 486 14.14 18.23 18.42
C ASN A 486 13.71 19.68 18.60
N ILE A 487 14.66 20.59 18.45
CA ILE A 487 14.46 22.04 18.54
C ILE A 487 15.06 22.69 17.29
N LEU A 488 14.22 23.38 16.53
CA LEU A 488 14.62 24.22 15.42
C LEU A 488 14.64 25.69 15.89
N THR A 489 15.78 26.36 15.78
CA THR A 489 15.91 27.78 16.12
C THR A 489 16.17 28.57 14.85
N LEU A 490 15.44 29.67 14.66
CA LEU A 490 15.63 30.61 13.56
C LEU A 490 16.16 31.91 14.15
N LYS A 491 17.27 32.40 13.60
CA LYS A 491 17.87 33.68 13.98
C LYS A 491 17.89 34.62 12.80
N TRP A 492 17.24 35.77 12.94
CA TRP A 492 17.12 36.74 11.86
C TRP A 492 18.20 37.80 11.98
N ALA A 493 18.94 38.01 10.89
CA ALA A 493 19.80 39.17 10.74
C ALA A 493 19.03 40.25 9.96
N SER A 494 18.35 41.15 10.67
CA SER A 494 17.61 42.26 10.06
C SER A 494 18.16 43.60 10.50
N ALA A 495 18.46 44.49 9.55
CA ALA A 495 18.79 45.88 9.85
C ALA A 495 17.56 46.71 10.28
N ARG A 496 16.34 46.14 10.21
CA ARG A 496 15.07 46.86 10.37
C ARG A 496 14.34 46.53 11.68
N VAL A 497 14.73 45.48 12.38
CA VAL A 497 14.07 44.96 13.59
C VAL A 497 15.15 44.42 14.54
N SER A 498 14.99 44.59 15.86
CA SER A 498 16.00 44.13 16.82
C SER A 498 16.09 42.61 16.89
N ASP A 499 17.31 42.07 16.96
CA ASP A 499 17.58 40.62 16.99
C ASP A 499 16.85 39.89 18.13
N SER A 500 16.63 40.56 19.27
CA SER A 500 15.95 39.99 20.44
C SER A 500 14.44 39.79 20.29
N GLU A 501 13.82 40.37 19.25
CA GLU A 501 12.37 40.29 19.01
C GLU A 501 11.98 39.32 17.89
N LEU A 502 12.94 38.68 17.23
CA LEU A 502 12.72 37.87 16.03
C LEU A 502 13.15 36.41 16.13
N ASP A 503 13.96 36.03 17.13
CA ASP A 503 14.40 34.65 17.26
C ASP A 503 13.22 33.71 17.55
N TRP A 504 13.01 32.72 16.67
CA TRP A 504 11.93 31.76 16.80
C TRP A 504 12.46 30.39 17.19
N GLU A 505 11.78 29.75 18.13
CA GLU A 505 12.06 28.37 18.52
C GLU A 505 10.85 27.50 18.20
N PHE A 506 11.09 26.37 17.55
CA PHE A 506 10.08 25.37 17.22
C PHE A 506 10.52 23.99 17.71
N ARG A 507 9.68 23.33 18.51
CA ARG A 507 9.97 22.01 19.08
C ARG A 507 9.18 20.94 18.35
N TYR A 508 9.81 19.85 17.94
CA TYR A 508 9.06 18.75 17.31
C TYR A 508 9.59 17.40 17.73
N ILE A 509 8.72 16.39 17.72
CA ILE A 509 9.13 15.00 17.91
C ILE A 509 9.24 14.34 16.54
N ALA A 510 10.41 13.81 16.22
CA ALA A 510 10.63 12.99 15.05
C ALA A 510 10.44 11.51 15.43
N MET A 511 9.45 10.85 14.83
CA MET A 511 9.05 9.47 15.12
C MET A 511 9.32 8.53 13.95
#